data_AF-A0A2E3PF92-F1
#
_entry.id   AF-A0A2E3PF92-F1
#
_cell.length_a   1.000
_cell.length_b   1.000
_cell.length_c   1.000
_cell.angle_alpha   90.00
_cell.angle_beta   90.00
_cell.angle_gamma   90.00
#
_symmetry.space_group_name_H-M   'P 1'
#
loop_
_entity.id
_entity.type
_entity.pdbx_description
1 polymer ?
#
loop_
_entity_poly.entity_id
_entity_poly.type
_entity_poly.pdbx_seq_one_letter_code
_entity_poly.pdbx_strand_id
1 'polypeptide(L)'
;MKQSTKMALAALLSGTVLSGAAWAAGTHPDTGEALADDQTFTYRVLDELSSLDPQIVEDVIGSEFARDLFEGLMSQDEDGNLVPGVATGYEVSDDKLTYTFTLRPEA
;
A
#
# COMPACT_ATOMS: atom_id res chain seq x y z
N MET A 1 -41.97 26.55 18.41
CA MET A 1 -41.04 25.63 19.11
C MET A 1 -40.85 24.26 18.44
N LYS A 2 -41.38 23.98 17.23
CA LYS A 2 -41.21 22.67 16.54
C LYS A 2 -40.25 22.67 15.33
N GLN A 3 -39.73 23.84 14.94
CA GLN A 3 -38.82 23.98 13.80
C GLN A 3 -37.33 24.11 14.22
N SER A 4 -37.06 24.50 15.47
CA SER A 4 -35.69 24.66 16.01
C SER A 4 -35.03 23.32 16.36
N THR A 5 -35.80 22.29 16.71
CA THR A 5 -35.27 20.96 17.06
C THR A 5 -34.77 20.18 15.83
N LYS A 6 -35.33 20.45 14.64
CA LYS A 6 -34.91 19.80 13.38
C LYS A 6 -33.58 20.33 12.85
N MET A 7 -33.23 21.57 13.17
CA MET A 7 -31.97 22.21 12.76
C MET A 7 -30.78 21.73 13.60
N ALA A 8 -31.01 21.35 14.86
CA ALA A 8 -29.97 20.80 15.74
C ALA A 8 -29.53 19.38 15.34
N LEU A 9 -30.43 18.58 14.75
CA LEU A 9 -30.11 17.22 14.30
C LEU A 9 -29.31 17.21 12.98
N ALA A 10 -29.51 18.21 12.11
CA ALA A 10 -28.74 18.37 10.86
C ALA A 10 -27.30 18.85 11.11
N ALA A 11 -27.07 19.63 12.17
CA ALA A 11 -25.72 20.10 12.54
C ALA A 11 -24.87 19.00 13.20
N LEU A 12 -25.48 17.98 13.81
CA LEU A 12 -24.77 16.83 14.39
C LEU A 12 -24.33 15.80 13.32
N LEU A 13 -25.02 15.73 12.19
CA LEU A 13 -24.72 14.80 11.09
C LEU A 13 -23.63 15.31 10.13
N SER A 14 -23.29 16.60 10.18
CA SER A 14 -22.17 17.17 9.42
C SER A 14 -20.84 17.19 10.19
N GLY A 15 -20.83 16.81 11.47
CA GLY A 15 -19.64 16.79 12.31
C GLY A 15 -18.82 15.49 12.25
N THR A 16 -19.37 14.41 11.70
CA THR A 16 -18.74 13.08 11.66
C THR A 16 -17.93 12.79 10.39
N VAL A 17 -17.84 13.73 9.45
CA VAL A 17 -17.17 13.50 8.15
C VAL A 17 -15.70 13.97 8.14
N LEU A 18 -15.23 14.67 9.18
CA LEU A 18 -13.84 15.15 9.24
C LEU A 18 -12.90 14.32 10.14
N SER A 19 -13.34 13.17 10.67
CA SER A 19 -12.53 12.37 11.59
C SER A 19 -11.94 11.09 10.98
N GLY A 20 -12.26 10.78 9.72
CA GLY A 20 -12.00 9.46 9.14
C GLY A 20 -10.61 9.22 8.52
N ALA A 21 -9.73 10.21 8.40
CA ALA A 21 -8.53 10.08 7.55
C ALA A 21 -7.18 10.35 8.25
N ALA A 22 -7.14 10.50 9.58
CA ALA A 22 -5.88 10.84 10.28
C ALA A 22 -5.61 10.06 11.58
N TRP A 23 -6.43 9.07 11.93
CA TRP A 23 -6.29 8.26 13.15
C TRP A 23 -5.90 6.80 12.84
N ALA A 24 -4.93 6.58 11.94
CA ALA A 24 -4.48 5.23 11.57
C ALA A 24 -2.96 5.00 11.80
N ALA A 25 -2.26 5.88 12.53
CA ALA A 25 -0.81 5.78 12.68
C ALA A 25 -0.35 5.00 13.93
N GLY A 26 -1.25 4.57 14.83
CA GLY A 26 -0.87 3.97 16.12
C GLY A 26 -1.53 2.63 16.44
N THR A 27 -2.34 2.08 15.55
CA THR A 27 -3.00 0.79 15.74
C THR A 27 -2.89 -0.06 14.49
N HIS A 28 -2.68 -1.36 14.66
CA HIS A 28 -2.64 -2.31 13.55
C HIS A 28 -3.97 -2.26 12.77
N PRO A 29 -3.96 -2.22 11.43
CA PRO A 29 -5.17 -2.04 10.62
C PRO A 29 -6.20 -3.16 10.81
N ASP A 30 -5.77 -4.42 10.93
CA ASP A 30 -6.70 -5.55 11.07
C ASP A 30 -7.04 -5.94 12.51
N THR A 31 -6.05 -5.96 13.41
CA THR A 31 -6.26 -6.43 14.79
C THR A 31 -6.67 -5.31 15.76
N GLY A 32 -6.44 -4.04 15.41
CA GLY A 32 -6.70 -2.89 16.28
C GLY A 32 -5.74 -2.78 17.47
N GLU A 33 -4.72 -3.64 17.55
CA GLU A 33 -3.71 -3.60 18.60
C GLU A 33 -2.89 -2.32 18.51
N ALA A 34 -2.53 -1.76 19.67
CA ALA A 34 -1.64 -0.60 19.72
C ALA A 34 -0.26 -0.98 19.17
N LEU A 35 0.23 -0.20 18.19
CA LEU A 35 1.58 -0.36 17.64
C LEU A 35 2.61 0.15 18.64
N ALA A 36 3.81 -0.44 18.61
CA ALA A 36 4.92 0.06 19.41
C ALA A 36 5.36 1.45 18.93
N ASP A 37 5.80 2.30 19.86
CA ASP A 37 6.31 3.65 19.55
C ASP A 37 7.54 3.61 18.63
N ASP A 38 8.33 2.53 18.70
CA ASP A 38 9.48 2.26 17.82
C ASP A 38 9.16 1.08 16.88
N GLN A 39 9.14 1.36 15.56
CA GLN A 39 8.90 0.39 14.49
C GLN A 39 10.21 0.03 13.75
N THR A 40 11.36 0.11 14.43
CA THR A 40 12.65 -0.29 13.86
C THR A 40 12.73 -1.80 13.71
N PHE A 41 12.93 -2.26 12.48
CA PHE A 41 13.19 -3.67 12.18
C PHE A 41 14.67 -3.87 11.81
N THR A 42 15.36 -4.70 12.59
CA THR A 42 16.74 -5.11 12.32
C THR A 42 16.77 -6.61 12.06
N TYR A 43 17.30 -7.00 10.90
CA TYR A 43 17.44 -8.40 10.52
C TYR A 43 18.86 -8.68 10.01
N ARG A 44 19.21 -9.97 9.99
CA ARG A 44 20.50 -10.42 9.44
C ARG A 44 20.37 -10.61 7.93
N VAL A 45 21.28 -10.00 7.19
CA VAL A 45 21.53 -10.32 5.78
C VAL A 45 22.53 -11.47 5.70
N LEU A 46 22.28 -12.44 4.83
CA LEU A 46 23.11 -13.65 4.75
C LEU A 46 24.47 -13.39 4.10
N ASP A 47 24.50 -12.60 3.02
CA ASP A 47 25.67 -12.31 2.18
C ASP A 47 25.67 -10.83 1.72
N GLU A 48 26.78 -10.37 1.16
CA GLU A 48 26.87 -9.05 0.53
C GLU A 48 26.09 -9.02 -0.79
N LEU A 49 25.40 -7.91 -1.07
CA LEU A 49 24.68 -7.75 -2.34
C LEU A 49 25.65 -7.42 -3.49
N SER A 50 25.36 -7.90 -4.69
CA SER A 50 26.20 -7.62 -5.87
C SER A 50 26.02 -6.19 -6.40
N SER A 51 24.80 -5.66 -6.35
CA SER A 51 24.40 -4.35 -6.86
C SER A 51 23.04 -3.94 -6.31
N LEU A 52 22.72 -2.65 -6.37
CA LEU A 52 21.37 -2.09 -6.14
C LEU A 52 20.69 -1.64 -7.44
N ASP A 53 21.38 -1.69 -8.60
CA ASP A 53 20.75 -1.40 -9.88
C ASP A 53 20.01 -2.65 -10.37
N PRO A 54 18.66 -2.63 -10.39
CA PRO A 54 17.86 -3.81 -10.73
C PRO A 54 18.09 -4.29 -12.18
N GLN A 55 18.73 -3.49 -13.04
CA GLN A 55 19.05 -3.91 -14.41
C GLN A 55 20.23 -4.90 -14.49
N ILE A 56 21.02 -5.02 -13.42
CA ILE A 56 22.22 -5.89 -13.38
C ILE A 56 22.26 -6.84 -12.18
N VAL A 57 21.24 -6.82 -11.31
CA VAL A 57 21.11 -7.77 -10.21
C VAL A 57 20.74 -9.15 -10.77
N GLU A 58 21.52 -10.16 -10.41
CA GLU A 58 21.28 -11.56 -10.81
C GLU A 58 21.18 -12.52 -9.60
N ASP A 59 21.41 -12.01 -8.38
CA ASP A 59 21.40 -12.79 -7.14
C ASP A 59 20.13 -12.53 -6.29
N VAL A 60 19.87 -13.44 -5.36
CA VAL A 60 18.67 -13.39 -4.50
C VAL A 60 18.73 -12.24 -3.51
N ILE A 61 19.90 -11.98 -2.89
CA ILE A 61 20.05 -10.93 -1.87
C ILE A 61 19.82 -9.55 -2.50
N GLY A 62 20.47 -9.26 -3.62
CA GLY A 62 20.24 -8.02 -4.38
C GLY A 62 18.77 -7.87 -4.79
N SER A 63 18.10 -8.98 -5.13
CA SER A 63 16.67 -8.96 -5.49
C SER A 63 15.76 -8.63 -4.30
N GLU A 64 16.11 -9.03 -3.08
CA GLU A 64 15.38 -8.67 -1.86
C GLU A 64 15.41 -7.15 -1.66
N PHE A 65 16.61 -6.55 -1.67
CA PHE A 65 16.76 -5.10 -1.53
C PHE A 65 16.16 -4.32 -2.69
N ALA A 66 16.22 -4.84 -3.92
CA ALA A 66 15.58 -4.20 -5.06
C ALA A 66 14.04 -4.14 -4.89
N ARG A 67 13.43 -5.16 -4.28
CA ARG A 67 11.97 -5.16 -4.00
C ARG A 67 11.59 -4.23 -2.84
N ASP A 68 12.49 -4.01 -1.89
CA ASP A 68 12.29 -3.02 -0.82
C ASP A 68 12.39 -1.58 -1.34
N LEU A 69 13.25 -1.32 -2.33
CA LEU A 69 13.53 0.02 -2.86
C LEU A 69 12.69 0.42 -4.07
N PHE A 70 12.24 -0.55 -4.86
CA PHE A 70 11.52 -0.33 -6.11
C PHE A 70 10.23 -1.13 -6.15
N GLU A 71 9.18 -0.54 -6.73
CA GLU A 71 7.92 -1.22 -6.96
C GLU A 71 7.65 -1.40 -8.45
N GLY A 72 7.27 -2.61 -8.86
CA GLY A 72 6.92 -2.94 -10.24
C GLY A 72 5.46 -2.62 -10.59
N LEU A 73 5.04 -2.98 -11.81
CA LEU A 73 3.64 -2.85 -12.23
C LEU A 73 2.69 -3.65 -11.31
N MET A 74 3.13 -4.86 -10.93
CA MET A 74 2.46 -5.76 -9.98
C MET A 74 3.43 -6.11 -8.85
N SER A 75 2.90 -6.51 -7.71
CA SER A 75 3.63 -7.03 -6.55
C SER A 75 3.05 -8.38 -6.11
N GLN A 76 3.52 -8.92 -4.98
CA GLN A 76 3.02 -10.16 -4.38
C GLN A 76 2.56 -9.92 -2.94
N ASP A 77 1.46 -10.56 -2.54
CA ASP A 77 1.03 -10.61 -1.14
C ASP A 77 1.81 -11.67 -0.34
N GLU A 78 1.47 -11.83 0.94
CA GLU A 78 2.12 -12.78 1.85
C GLU A 78 1.99 -14.25 1.44
N ASP A 79 0.98 -14.58 0.63
CA ASP A 79 0.74 -15.91 0.06
C ASP A 79 1.39 -16.08 -1.32
N GLY A 80 2.01 -15.02 -1.86
CA GLY A 80 2.63 -14.99 -3.19
C GLY A 80 1.65 -14.77 -4.34
N ASN A 81 0.40 -14.36 -4.06
CA ASN A 81 -0.55 -14.01 -5.13
C ASN A 81 -0.15 -12.66 -5.74
N LEU A 82 -0.37 -12.52 -7.05
CA LEU A 82 -0.15 -11.23 -7.73
C LEU A 82 -1.17 -10.20 -7.28
N VAL A 83 -0.67 -9.05 -6.82
CA VAL A 83 -1.47 -7.89 -6.40
C VAL A 83 -1.02 -6.62 -7.13
N PRO A 84 -1.87 -5.60 -7.26
CA PRO A 84 -1.50 -4.30 -7.85
C PRO A 84 -0.28 -3.65 -7.16
N GLY A 85 0.72 -3.23 -7.94
CA GLY A 85 1.84 -2.40 -7.48
C GLY A 85 1.65 -0.95 -7.94
N VAL A 86 2.56 -0.44 -8.77
CA VAL A 86 2.45 0.88 -9.42
C VAL A 86 1.26 0.93 -10.38
N ALA A 87 0.87 -0.21 -10.97
CA ALA A 87 -0.36 -0.31 -11.73
C ALA A 87 -1.53 -0.64 -10.79
N THR A 88 -2.68 0.00 -11.04
CA THR A 88 -3.96 -0.32 -10.40
C THR A 88 -4.59 -1.60 -10.97
N GLY A 89 -4.15 -2.01 -12.16
CA GLY A 89 -4.62 -3.22 -12.84
C GLY A 89 -4.12 -3.27 -14.29
N TYR A 90 -4.56 -4.31 -15.00
CA TYR A 90 -4.22 -4.51 -16.40
C TYR A 90 -5.34 -5.21 -17.19
N GLU A 91 -5.35 -4.95 -18.50
CA GLU A 91 -6.16 -5.68 -19.49
C GLU A 91 -5.24 -6.48 -20.42
N VAL A 92 -5.71 -7.62 -20.90
CA VAL A 92 -4.98 -8.51 -21.81
C VAL A 92 -5.80 -8.73 -23.07
N SER A 93 -5.18 -8.59 -24.24
CA SER A 93 -5.81 -8.90 -25.52
C SER A 93 -6.15 -10.39 -25.67
N ASP A 94 -7.11 -10.71 -26.55
CA ASP A 94 -7.53 -12.10 -26.80
C ASP A 94 -6.38 -13.02 -27.24
N ASP A 95 -5.41 -12.46 -27.99
CA ASP A 95 -4.20 -13.17 -28.45
C ASP A 95 -3.08 -13.25 -27.38
N LYS A 96 -3.26 -12.58 -26.24
CA LYS A 96 -2.32 -12.50 -25.11
C LYS A 96 -0.96 -11.89 -25.45
N LEU A 97 -0.88 -11.09 -26.51
CA LEU A 97 0.35 -10.41 -26.92
C LEU A 97 0.38 -8.94 -26.51
N THR A 98 -0.77 -8.35 -26.14
CA THR A 98 -0.87 -6.97 -25.68
C THR A 98 -1.38 -6.92 -24.25
N TYR A 99 -0.61 -6.26 -23.38
CA TYR A 99 -0.97 -5.97 -22.00
C TYR A 99 -1.06 -4.46 -21.82
N THR A 100 -2.18 -3.97 -21.31
CA THR A 100 -2.40 -2.54 -21.04
C THR A 100 -2.54 -2.35 -19.54
N PHE A 101 -1.58 -1.66 -18.93
CA PHE A 101 -1.57 -1.36 -17.50
C PHE A 101 -2.09 0.05 -17.25
N THR A 102 -2.94 0.22 -16.22
CA THR A 102 -3.39 1.54 -15.75
C THR A 102 -2.57 1.94 -14.53
N LEU A 103 -1.69 2.92 -14.67
CA LEU A 103 -0.82 3.38 -13.59
C LEU A 103 -1.58 4.24 -12.57
N ARG A 104 -1.10 4.23 -11.32
CA ARG A 104 -1.55 5.16 -10.29
C ARG A 104 -1.24 6.60 -10.70
N PRO A 105 -2.23 7.51 -10.70
CA PRO A 105 -2.00 8.91 -11.09
C PRO A 105 -1.14 9.70 -10.07
N GLU A 106 -1.08 9.24 -8.83
CA GLU A 106 -0.34 9.84 -7.73
C GLU A 106 1.07 9.29 -7.50
N ALA A 107 1.46 8.25 -8.25
CA ALA A 107 2.77 7.64 -8.16
C ALA A 107 3.88 8.59 -8.65
#